data_AF-A0A932M1J8-F1
#
_entry.id   AF-A0A932M1J8-F1
#
_cell.length_a   1.000
_cell.length_b   1.000
_cell.length_c   1.000
_cell.angle_alpha   90.00
_cell.angle_beta   90.00
_cell.angle_gamma   90.00
#
_symmetry.space_group_name_H-M   'P 1'
#
loop_
_entity.id
_entity.type
_entity.pdbx_description
1 polymer ?
#
loop_
_entity_poly.entity_id
_entity_poly.type
_entity_poly.pdbx_seq_one_letter_code
_entity_poly.pdbx_strand_id
1 'polypeptide(L)'
;MANVKTAISLQKSLFEQAEALARKMKVSRSRLFALALQDFMQRHQHRQLLEKINQAYQDAPDPTEQKRLRKMRRLHREVVEGEW
;
A
#
# COMPACT_ATOMS: atom_id res chain seq x y z
N MET A 1 -14.91 -12.02 -18.29
CA MET A 1 -13.46 -12.32 -18.16
C MET A 1 -13.29 -13.80 -17.93
N ALA A 2 -12.28 -14.43 -18.53
CA ALA A 2 -12.00 -15.85 -18.34
C ALA A 2 -11.35 -16.09 -16.96
N ASN A 3 -11.79 -17.13 -16.25
CA ASN A 3 -11.21 -17.53 -14.98
C ASN A 3 -10.27 -18.72 -15.19
N VAL A 4 -9.06 -18.65 -14.63
CA VAL A 4 -8.09 -19.75 -14.65
C VAL A 4 -8.16 -20.52 -13.32
N LYS A 5 -8.18 -21.85 -13.40
CA LYS A 5 -8.08 -22.72 -12.22
C LYS A 5 -6.63 -23.17 -12.06
N THR A 6 -6.06 -22.91 -10.90
CA THR A 6 -4.69 -23.26 -10.55
C THR A 6 -4.69 -24.02 -9.23
N ALA A 7 -3.95 -25.12 -9.17
CA ALA A 7 -3.67 -25.82 -7.92
C ALA A 7 -2.40 -25.20 -7.31
N ILE A 8 -2.46 -24.83 -6.03
CA ILE A 8 -1.32 -24.28 -5.29
C ILE A 8 -1.12 -25.09 -4.01
N SER A 9 0.14 -25.35 -3.67
CA SER A 9 0.51 -25.95 -2.39
C SER A 9 0.52 -24.88 -1.31
N LEU A 10 -0.23 -25.12 -0.23
CA LEU A 10 -0.32 -24.23 0.93
C LEU A 10 -0.13 -25.03 2.21
N GLN A 11 0.39 -24.39 3.24
CA GLN A 11 0.38 -24.98 4.58
C GLN A 11 -1.07 -25.20 5.03
N LYS A 12 -1.36 -26.38 5.59
CA LYS A 12 -2.71 -26.74 6.05
C LYS A 12 -3.29 -25.72 7.02
N SER A 13 -2.49 -25.26 7.98
CA SER A 13 -2.88 -24.24 8.96
C SER A 13 -3.29 -22.91 8.32
N LEU A 14 -2.61 -22.48 7.26
CA LEU A 14 -2.94 -21.26 6.53
C LEU A 14 -4.24 -21.43 5.74
N PHE A 15 -4.42 -22.59 5.10
CA PHE A 15 -5.64 -22.91 4.37
C PHE A 15 -6.88 -22.90 5.29
N GLU A 16 -6.77 -23.49 6.48
CA GLU A 16 -7.84 -23.52 7.48
C GLU A 16 -8.20 -22.10 7.98
N GLN A 17 -7.20 -21.25 8.22
CA GLN A 17 -7.42 -19.84 8.58
C GLN A 17 -8.14 -19.07 7.47
N ALA A 18 -7.71 -19.25 6.22
CA ALA A 18 -8.35 -18.63 5.06
C ALA A 18 -9.81 -19.10 4.90
N GLU A 19 -10.08 -20.40 5.10
CA GLU A 19 -11.43 -20.97 5.12
C GLU A 19 -12.31 -20.32 6.19
N ALA A 20 -11.82 -20.21 7.42
CA ALA A 20 -12.55 -19.58 8.51
C ALA A 20 -12.86 -18.09 8.21
N LEU A 21 -11.88 -17.38 7.67
CA LEU A 21 -12.04 -15.97 7.27
C LEU A 21 -13.06 -15.81 6.13
N ALA A 22 -13.00 -16.65 5.10
CA ALA A 22 -13.94 -16.63 3.99
C ALA A 22 -15.38 -16.82 4.46
N ARG A 23 -15.60 -17.77 5.40
CA ARG A 23 -16.90 -17.99 6.03
C ARG A 23 -17.36 -16.78 6.83
N LYS A 24 -16.49 -16.19 7.66
CA LYS A 24 -16.80 -14.98 8.45
C LYS A 24 -17.19 -13.80 7.56
N MET A 25 -16.50 -13.63 6.43
CA MET A 25 -16.77 -12.58 5.45
C MET A 25 -17.94 -12.91 4.49
N LYS A 26 -18.50 -14.13 4.57
CA LYS A 26 -19.56 -14.64 3.67
C LYS A 26 -19.18 -14.57 2.18
N VAL A 27 -17.91 -14.86 1.87
CA VAL A 27 -17.39 -14.92 0.49
C VAL A 27 -16.92 -16.33 0.16
N SER A 28 -16.83 -16.66 -1.14
CA SER A 28 -16.23 -17.92 -1.54
C SER A 28 -14.72 -17.92 -1.26
N ARG A 29 -14.15 -19.12 -1.07
CA ARG A 29 -12.69 -19.33 -0.98
C ARG A 29 -11.94 -18.63 -2.12
N SER A 30 -12.34 -18.89 -3.35
CA SER A 30 -11.68 -18.33 -4.54
C SER A 30 -11.74 -16.81 -4.55
N ARG A 31 -12.84 -16.21 -4.09
CA ARG A 31 -12.96 -14.76 -3.95
C ARG A 31 -12.02 -14.22 -2.87
N LEU A 32 -11.91 -14.88 -1.72
CA LEU A 32 -10.96 -14.47 -0.68
C LEU A 32 -9.52 -14.48 -1.20
N PHE A 33 -9.11 -15.56 -1.86
CA PHE A 33 -7.75 -15.65 -2.43
C PHE A 33 -7.50 -14.60 -3.50
N ALA A 34 -8.48 -14.33 -4.37
CA ALA A 34 -8.37 -13.27 -5.38
C ALA A 34 -8.21 -11.89 -4.73
N LEU A 35 -9.00 -11.57 -3.70
CA LEU A 35 -8.89 -10.32 -2.94
C LEU A 35 -7.52 -10.18 -2.27
N ALA A 36 -7.06 -11.23 -1.60
CA ALA A 36 -5.76 -11.23 -0.94
C ALA A 36 -4.61 -11.01 -1.93
N LEU A 37 -4.67 -11.65 -3.11
CA LEU A 37 -3.66 -11.48 -4.15
C LEU A 37 -3.68 -10.06 -4.73
N GLN A 38 -4.85 -9.50 -4.99
CA GLN A 38 -5.01 -8.12 -5.46
C GLN A 38 -4.43 -7.11 -4.46
N ASP A 39 -4.78 -7.24 -3.18
CA ASP A 39 -4.27 -6.37 -2.11
C ASP A 39 -2.75 -6.51 -1.95
N PHE A 40 -2.23 -7.74 -2.01
CA PHE A 40 -0.79 -7.98 -1.95
C PHE A 40 -0.03 -7.30 -3.11
N MET A 41 -0.52 -7.44 -4.34
CA MET A 41 0.07 -6.80 -5.52
C MET A 41 0.00 -5.29 -5.42
N GLN A 42 -1.13 -4.73 -5.01
CA GLN A 42 -1.31 -3.29 -4.87
C GLN A 42 -0.36 -2.71 -3.82
N ARG A 43 -0.23 -3.35 -2.65
CA ARG A 43 0.74 -2.95 -1.61
C ARG A 43 2.18 -2.98 -2.13
N HIS A 44 2.53 -3.99 -2.93
CA HIS A 44 3.86 -4.08 -3.53
C HIS A 44 4.11 -2.95 -4.53
N GLN A 45 3.14 -2.66 -5.41
CA GLN A 45 3.21 -1.55 -6.36
C GLN A 45 3.34 -0.20 -5.64
N HIS A 46 2.58 0.03 -4.58
CA HIS A 46 2.66 1.26 -3.79
C HIS A 46 4.06 1.45 -3.18
N ARG A 47 4.67 0.39 -2.64
CA ARG A 47 6.05 0.46 -2.12
C ARG A 47 7.07 0.80 -3.20
N GLN A 48 6.97 0.14 -4.36
CA GLN A 48 7.85 0.43 -5.50
C GLN A 48 7.69 1.86 -6.00
N LEU A 49 6.46 2.38 -6.02
CA LEU A 49 6.20 3.78 -6.39
C LEU A 49 6.85 4.74 -5.39
N LEU A 50 6.67 4.49 -4.09
CA LEU A 50 7.28 5.31 -3.04
C LEU A 50 8.81 5.30 -3.14
N GLU A 51 9.41 4.13 -3.38
CA GLU A 51 10.85 3.99 -3.58
C GLU A 51 11.35 4.81 -4.77
N LYS A 52 10.64 4.77 -5.90
CA LYS A 52 10.95 5.60 -7.09
C LYS A 52 10.83 7.09 -6.81
N ILE A 53 9.82 7.51 -6.04
CA ILE A 53 9.67 8.91 -5.63
C ILE A 53 10.87 9.31 -4.77
N ASN A 54 11.21 8.51 -3.74
CA ASN A 54 12.36 8.80 -2.89
C ASN A 54 13.67 8.87 -3.68
N GLN A 55 13.85 7.98 -4.65
CA GLN A 55 15.02 8.00 -5.53
C GLN A 55 15.07 9.26 -6.41
N ALA A 56 13.93 9.71 -6.95
CA ALA A 56 13.87 10.91 -7.77
C ALA A 56 14.21 12.20 -7.00
N TYR A 57 13.96 12.22 -5.68
CA TYR A 57 14.28 13.33 -4.78
C TYR A 57 15.49 13.04 -3.88
N GLN A 58 16.36 12.12 -4.29
CA GLN A 58 17.53 11.74 -3.48
C GLN A 58 18.59 12.84 -3.45
N ASP A 59 18.65 13.67 -4.49
CA ASP A 59 19.59 14.78 -4.58
C ASP A 59 19.24 15.92 -3.60
N ALA A 60 20.26 16.70 -3.23
CA ALA A 60 20.04 17.86 -2.39
C ALA A 60 19.17 18.89 -3.13
N PRO A 61 18.17 19.51 -2.45
CA PRO A 61 17.28 20.46 -3.09
C PRO A 61 18.05 21.64 -3.66
N ASP A 62 17.70 22.09 -4.86
CA ASP A 62 18.30 23.28 -5.45
C ASP A 62 17.91 24.57 -4.68
N PRO A 63 18.57 25.72 -4.89
CA PRO A 63 18.26 26.94 -4.13
C PRO A 63 16.81 27.42 -4.25
N THR A 64 16.16 27.18 -5.38
CA THR A 64 14.74 27.53 -5.60
C THR A 64 13.83 26.59 -4.81
N GLU A 65 14.13 25.29 -4.80
CA GLU A 65 13.42 24.29 -4.04
C GLU A 65 13.60 24.51 -2.52
N GLN A 66 14.82 24.82 -2.07
CA GLN A 66 15.07 25.18 -0.67
C GLN A 66 14.24 26.37 -0.22
N LYS A 67 14.12 27.42 -1.05
CA LYS A 67 13.29 28.59 -0.74
C LYS A 67 11.81 28.20 -0.61
N ARG A 68 11.32 27.32 -1.49
CA ARG A 68 9.95 26.78 -1.43
C ARG A 68 9.71 25.95 -0.17
N LEU A 69 10.63 25.04 0.16
CA LEU A 69 10.55 24.19 1.35
C LEU A 69 10.55 25.01 2.64
N ARG A 70 11.37 26.08 2.74
CA ARG A 70 11.35 27.01 3.87
C ARG A 70 9.99 27.68 4.03
N LYS A 71 9.37 28.14 2.93
CA LYS A 71 8.04 28.75 2.95
C LYS A 71 6.96 27.74 3.39
N MET A 72 6.98 26.52 2.84
CA MET A 72 6.04 25.47 3.23
C MET A 72 6.14 25.12 4.72
N ARG A 73 7.36 24.97 5.26
CA ARG A 73 7.57 24.67 6.69
C ARG A 73 7.00 25.75 7.62
N ARG A 74 7.09 27.03 7.22
CA ARG A 74 6.52 28.14 7.98
C ARG A 74 4.99 28.07 8.00
N LEU A 75 4.37 27.91 6.83
CA LEU A 75 2.92 27.81 6.70
C LEU A 75 2.36 26.60 7.45
N HIS A 76 3.02 25.44 7.35
CA HIS A 76 2.61 24.24 8.07
C HIS A 76 2.64 24.44 9.59
N ARG A 77 3.67 25.14 10.10
CA ARG A 77 3.75 25.47 11.53
C ARG A 77 2.58 26.35 11.97
N GLU A 78 2.28 27.41 11.22
CA GLU A 78 1.17 28.32 11.52
C GLU A 78 -0.20 27.60 11.54
N VAL A 79 -0.40 26.62 10.64
CA VAL A 79 -1.63 25.81 10.60
C VAL A 79 -1.73 24.85 11.80
N VAL A 80 -0.64 24.17 12.14
CA VAL A 80 -0.64 23.17 13.21
C VAL A 80 -0.66 23.80 14.61
N GLU A 81 -0.05 24.97 14.79
CA GLU A 81 -0.09 25.71 16.06
C GLU A 81 -1.48 26.27 16.39
N GLY A 82 -2.38 26.39 15.41
CA GLY A 82 -3.77 26.82 15.61
C GLY A 82 -4.76 25.70 15.97
N GLU A 83 -4.33 24.44 15.97
CA GLU A 83 -5.19 23.28 16.25
C GLU A 83 -4.98 22.63 17.63
N TRP A 84 -4.31 23.31 18.57
CA TRP A 84 -4.16 22.87 19.97
C TRP A 84 -4.66 23.90 20.98
#